data_AF-A0AAU9XZV7-F1
#
_entry.id   AF-A0AAU9XZV7-F1
#
_cell.length_a   1.000
_cell.length_b   1.000
_cell.length_c   1.000
_cell.angle_alpha   90.00
_cell.angle_beta   90.00
_cell.angle_gamma   90.00
#
_symmetry.space_group_name_H-M   'P 1'
#
loop_
_entity.id
_entity.type
_entity.pdbx_description
1 polymer ?
#
loop_
_entity_poly.entity_id
_entity_poly.type
_entity_poly.pdbx_seq_one_letter_code
_entity_poly.pdbx_strand_id
1 'polypeptide(L)'
;CPSDATVKYHSSPSSRAQRFSVEAFKFIAAHPFVFVHCQVNVCNATNPGSKCSMKCPSSGRGKRELSDNVTYDVYSLVQGPLHLTHEKRKENRGRILDKTGT
;
A
#
# COMPACT_ATOMS: atom_id res chain seq x y z
N CYS A 1 10.47 -3.55 6.06
CA CYS A 1 10.42 -2.11 6.38
C CYS A 1 9.96 -1.34 5.17
N PRO A 2 9.30 -0.18 5.34
CA PRO A 2 8.85 0.59 4.20
C PRO A 2 10.07 1.14 3.46
N SER A 3 10.25 0.73 2.21
CA SER A 3 11.22 1.33 1.29
C SER A 3 10.69 2.65 0.71
N ASP A 4 9.38 2.81 0.70
CA ASP A 4 8.67 3.99 0.21
C ASP A 4 8.23 4.86 1.41
N ALA A 5 8.62 6.13 1.40
CA ALA A 5 8.35 7.07 2.50
C ALA A 5 6.86 7.42 2.65
N THR A 6 6.03 7.17 1.64
CA THR A 6 4.59 7.43 1.67
C THR A 6 3.80 6.29 2.32
N VAL A 7 4.46 5.15 2.62
CA VAL A 7 3.83 4.02 3.29
C VAL A 7 3.45 4.41 4.71
N LYS A 8 2.18 4.31 5.03
CA LYS A 8 1.64 4.47 6.38
C LYS A 8 0.98 3.17 6.82
N TYR A 9 1.39 2.64 7.97
CA TYR A 9 0.73 1.51 8.61
C TYR A 9 -0.42 2.01 9.47
N HIS A 10 -1.55 1.31 9.41
CA HIS A 10 -2.77 1.62 10.16
C HIS A 10 -3.00 0.55 11.22
N SER A 11 -3.78 0.90 12.26
CA SER A 11 -4.19 -0.06 13.27
C SER A 11 -4.94 -1.23 12.63
N SER A 12 -4.45 -2.44 12.92
CA SER A 12 -5.03 -3.68 12.43
C SER A 12 -6.17 -4.14 13.33
N PRO A 13 -7.29 -4.62 12.77
CA PRO A 13 -8.45 -5.06 13.57
C PRO A 13 -8.21 -6.36 14.34
N SER A 14 -7.19 -7.13 13.97
CA SER A 14 -6.74 -8.33 14.69
C SER A 14 -5.31 -8.72 14.28
N SER A 15 -4.72 -9.70 14.95
CA SER A 15 -3.42 -10.30 14.58
C SER A 15 -3.41 -11.01 13.23
N ARG A 16 -4.58 -11.21 12.61
CA ARG A 16 -4.74 -11.87 11.31
C ARG A 16 -4.84 -10.89 10.14
N ALA A 17 -4.75 -9.59 10.39
CA ALA A 17 -4.87 -8.56 9.39
C ALA A 17 -3.72 -7.56 9.51
N GLN A 18 -3.31 -6.99 8.39
CA GLN A 18 -2.39 -5.86 8.34
C GLN A 18 -2.95 -4.81 7.39
N ARG A 19 -2.99 -3.55 7.84
CA ARG A 19 -3.49 -2.43 7.04
C ARG A 19 -2.38 -1.44 6.76
N PHE A 20 -2.24 -1.03 5.51
CA PHE A 20 -1.32 0.01 5.09
C PHE A 20 -1.92 0.84 3.96
N SER A 21 -1.38 2.04 3.75
CA SER A 21 -1.65 2.89 2.59
C SER A 21 -0.34 3.35 1.98
N VAL A 22 -0.34 3.61 0.68
CA VAL A 22 0.81 4.11 -0.09
C VAL A 22 0.32 5.09 -1.15
N GLU A 23 1.08 6.12 -1.46
CA GLU A 23 0.74 7.05 -2.54
C GLU A 23 1.13 6.42 -3.89
N ALA A 24 0.13 5.96 -4.64
CA ALA A 24 0.34 5.22 -5.88
C ALA A 24 0.60 6.11 -7.11
N PHE A 25 0.39 7.43 -7.01
CA PHE A 25 0.38 8.37 -8.15
C PHE A 25 1.68 8.34 -8.97
N LYS A 26 2.83 8.26 -8.31
CA LYS A 26 4.13 8.23 -9.00
C LYS A 26 4.33 6.99 -9.88
N PHE A 27 3.62 5.90 -9.59
CA PHE A 27 3.72 4.66 -10.35
C PHE A 27 2.78 4.66 -11.56
N ILE A 28 1.56 5.19 -11.39
CA ILE A 28 0.52 5.24 -12.44
C ILE A 28 0.72 6.43 -13.40
N ALA A 29 1.46 7.47 -13.01
CA ALA A 29 1.83 8.55 -13.93
C ALA A 29 2.73 8.07 -15.09
N ALA A 30 3.54 7.03 -14.85
CA ALA A 30 4.46 6.47 -15.84
C ALA A 30 3.89 5.26 -16.60
N HIS A 31 2.83 4.62 -16.09
CA HIS A 31 2.26 3.40 -16.66
C HIS A 31 0.73 3.47 -16.69
N PRO A 32 0.06 3.08 -17.78
CA PRO A 32 -1.40 3.24 -17.93
C PRO A 32 -2.20 2.45 -16.89
N PHE A 33 -1.62 1.39 -16.35
CA PHE A 33 -2.14 0.65 -15.21
C PHE A 33 -0.98 -0.01 -14.45
N VAL A 34 -1.18 -0.30 -13.17
CA VAL A 34 -0.22 -1.01 -12.33
C VAL A 34 -0.90 -2.12 -11.51
N PHE A 35 -0.13 -3.12 -11.12
CA PHE A 35 -0.54 -4.16 -10.19
C PHE A 35 0.26 -4.04 -8.89
N VAL A 36 -0.38 -4.29 -7.76
CA VAL A 36 0.25 -4.36 -6.45
C VAL A 36 0.45 -5.81 -6.07
N HIS A 37 1.70 -6.21 -5.88
CA HIS A 37 2.07 -7.55 -5.44
C HIS A 37 2.52 -7.49 -3.98
N CYS A 38 2.01 -8.40 -3.15
CA CYS A 38 2.37 -8.54 -1.74
C CYS A 38 2.82 -9.98 -1.47
N GLN A 39 4.05 -10.15 -0.97
CA GLN A 39 4.49 -11.41 -0.37
C GLN A 39 4.26 -11.32 1.14
N VAL A 40 3.41 -12.19 1.67
CA VAL A 40 2.97 -12.19 3.06
C VAL A 40 3.49 -13.44 3.75
N ASN A 41 4.23 -13.26 4.84
CA ASN A 41 4.64 -14.35 5.71
C ASN A 41 3.61 -14.52 6.81
N VAL A 42 3.03 -15.71 6.92
CA VAL A 42 2.13 -16.05 8.04
C VAL A 42 2.95 -16.73 9.13
N CYS A 43 2.80 -16.27 10.37
CA CYS A 43 3.49 -16.83 11.52
C CYS A 43 2.49 -17.39 12.54
N ASN A 44 2.96 -18.37 13.30
CA ASN A 44 2.26 -18.78 14.52
C ASN A 44 2.26 -17.63 15.54
N ALA A 45 1.07 -17.15 15.89
CA ALA A 45 0.88 -16.03 16.82
C ALA A 45 1.36 -16.33 18.26
N THR A 46 1.52 -17.61 18.63
CA THR A 46 2.01 -17.99 19.96
C THR A 46 3.54 -18.06 20.04
N ASN A 47 4.26 -17.96 18.92
CA ASN A 47 5.72 -17.99 18.90
C ASN A 47 6.31 -16.56 18.93
N PRO A 48 6.84 -16.09 20.08
CA PRO A 48 7.44 -14.76 20.20
C PRO A 48 8.75 -14.60 19.43
N GLY A 49 9.41 -15.71 19.05
CA GLY A 49 10.60 -15.73 18.20
C GLY A 49 10.30 -15.69 16.70
N SER A 50 9.02 -15.62 16.30
CA SER A 50 8.65 -15.59 14.89
C SER A 50 9.09 -14.32 14.18
N LYS A 51 9.37 -14.41 12.87
CA LYS A 51 9.71 -13.24 12.03
C LYS A 51 8.63 -12.15 12.03
N CYS A 52 7.37 -12.49 12.29
CA CYS A 52 6.28 -11.51 12.41
C CYS A 52 6.42 -10.59 13.64
N SER A 53 7.19 -11.01 14.66
CA SER A 53 7.49 -10.21 15.85
C SER A 53 8.70 -9.28 15.66
N MET A 54 9.43 -9.42 14.54
CA MET A 54 10.57 -8.57 14.24
C MET A 54 10.12 -7.17 13.88
N LYS A 55 10.63 -6.18 14.62
CA LYS A 55 10.46 -4.76 14.28
C LYS A 55 11.46 -4.36 13.21
N CYS A 56 11.12 -3.30 12.49
CA CYS A 56 12.07 -2.65 11.61
C CYS A 56 13.31 -2.20 12.40
N PRO A 57 14.52 -2.58 11.95
CA PRO A 57 15.74 -2.17 12.64
C PRO A 57 15.83 -0.64 12.64
N SER A 58 16.09 -0.07 13.82
CA SER A 58 16.26 1.38 14.01
C SER A 58 17.67 1.88 13.65
N SER A 59 18.62 0.97 13.42
CA SER A 59 20.00 1.30 13.03
C SER A 59 20.55 0.26 12.05
N GLY A 60 21.49 0.66 11.19
CA GLY A 60 22.09 -0.18 10.15
C GLY A 60 22.94 -1.37 10.65
N ARG A 61 23.07 -1.57 11.97
CA ARG A 61 23.65 -2.79 12.54
C ARG A 61 22.58 -3.88 12.59
N GLY A 62 22.47 -4.66 11.51
CA GLY A 62 21.67 -5.88 11.52
C GLY A 62 22.21 -6.87 12.56
N LYS A 63 21.36 -7.33 13.48
CA LYS A 63 21.64 -8.59 14.17
C LYS A 63 21.74 -9.68 13.11
N ARG A 64 22.80 -10.49 13.16
CA ARG A 64 22.93 -11.66 12.28
C ARG A 64 21.76 -12.59 12.58
N GLU A 65 21.00 -12.96 11.55
CA GLU A 65 20.03 -14.04 11.70
C GLU A 65 20.82 -15.32 12.00
N LEU A 66 20.58 -15.91 13.17
CA LEU A 66 20.77 -17.35 13.32
C LEU A 66 19.70 -17.97 12.43
N SER A 67 20.13 -18.68 11.38
CA SER A 67 19.23 -19.39 10.47
C SER A 67 18.56 -20.53 11.24
N ASP A 68 17.56 -20.20 12.05
CA ASP A 68 16.61 -21.18 12.52
C ASP A 68 15.88 -21.67 11.27
N ASN A 69 15.97 -22.98 11.01
CA ASN A 69 15.45 -23.66 9.82
C ASN A 69 13.91 -23.73 9.82
N VAL A 70 13.26 -22.62 10.18
CA VAL A 70 11.81 -22.47 10.29
C VAL A 70 11.33 -21.99 8.93
N THR A 71 10.72 -22.91 8.19
CA THR A 71 9.95 -22.61 6.98
C THR A 71 8.73 -21.76 7.35
N TYR A 72 8.57 -20.62 6.70
CA TYR A 72 7.40 -19.76 6.85
C TYR A 72 6.46 -19.99 5.66
N ASP A 73 5.16 -19.98 5.91
CA ASP A 73 4.19 -20.01 4.83
C ASP A 73 4.14 -18.62 4.18
N VAL A 74 4.71 -18.53 2.98
CA VAL A 74 4.73 -17.31 2.17
C VAL A 74 3.59 -17.36 1.16
N TYR A 75 2.71 -16.36 1.23
CA TYR A 75 1.58 -16.21 0.33
C TYR A 75 1.76 -15.00 -0.58
N SER A 76 1.52 -15.20 -1.88
CA SER A 76 1.55 -14.11 -2.87
C SER A 76 0.14 -13.60 -3.12
N LEU A 77 -0.10 -12.33 -2.83
CA LEU A 77 -1.34 -11.62 -3.12
C LEU A 77 -1.10 -10.61 -4.24
N VAL A 78 -2.08 -10.45 -5.12
CA VAL A 78 -2.01 -9.51 -6.23
C VAL A 78 -3.31 -8.71 -6.31
N GLN A 79 -3.20 -7.39 -6.44
CA GLN A 79 -4.33 -6.48 -6.61
C GLN A 79 -4.12 -5.62 -7.85
N GLY A 80 -5.15 -5.49 -8.68
CA GLY A 80 -5.12 -4.61 -9.85
C GLY A 80 -6.10 -5.05 -10.94
N PRO A 81 -6.11 -4.35 -12.09
CA PRO A 81 -5.27 -3.19 -12.40
C PRO A 81 -5.74 -1.92 -11.68
N LEU A 82 -4.79 -1.10 -11.22
CA LEU A 82 -5.02 0.28 -10.76
C LEU A 82 -4.72 1.25 -11.90
N HIS A 83 -5.67 2.11 -12.25
CA HIS A 83 -5.53 3.16 -13.26
C HIS A 83 -5.94 4.53 -12.69
N LEU A 84 -5.42 5.62 -13.27
CA LEU A 84 -5.86 6.97 -12.92
C LEU A 84 -7.10 7.32 -13.75
N THR A 85 -8.22 7.58 -13.09
CA THR A 85 -9.40 8.14 -13.75
C THR A 85 -9.23 9.67 -13.82
N HIS A 86 -9.15 10.20 -15.04
CA HIS A 86 -9.25 11.65 -15.25
C HIS A 86 -10.73 12.06 -15.18
N GLU A 87 -11.21 12.39 -13.99
CA GLU A 87 -12.50 13.06 -13.84
C GLU A 87 -12.38 14.47 -14.46
N LYS A 88 -13.04 14.71 -15.60
CA LYS A 88 -13.14 16.05 -16.17
C LYS A 88 -13.93 16.92 -15.19
N ARG A 89 -13.25 17.86 -14.52
CA ARG A 89 -13.92 18.92 -13.76
C ARG A 89 -14.88 19.63 -14.71
N LYS A 90 -16.20 19.42 -14.55
CA LYS A 90 -17.21 20.16 -15.32
C LYS A 90 -17.09 21.63 -14.93
N GLU A 91 -16.46 22.42 -15.78
CA GLU A 91 -16.48 23.87 -15.67
C GLU A 91 -17.87 24.35 -16.07
N ASN A 92 -18.73 24.62 -15.08
CA ASN A 92 -19.99 25.32 -15.29
C ASN A 92 -19.70 26.78 -15.63
N ARG A 93 -19.30 27.05 -16.88
CA ARG A 93 -19.37 28.40 -17.45
C ARG A 93 -20.81 28.61 -17.93
N GLY A 94 -21.68 28.92 -16.98
CA GLY A 94 -23.07 29.28 -17.24
C GLY A 94 -23.14 30.46 -18.21
N ARG A 95 -23.85 30.23 -19.31
CA ARG A 95 -24.33 31.27 -20.23
C ARG A 95 -25.23 32.23 -19.44
N ILE A 96 -24.80 33.46 -19.21
CA ILE A 96 -25.73 34.54 -18.89
C ILE A 96 -26.31 35.02 -20.22
N LEU A 97 -27.64 34.96 -20.29
CA LEU A 97 -28.52 35.21 -21.42
C LEU A 97 -28.21 36.50 -22.19
N ASP A 98 -28.21 36.40 -23.51
CA ASP A 98 -28.74 37.47 -24.36
C ASP A 98 -30.29 37.39 -24.38
N LYS A 99 -30.90 38.58 -24.37
CA LYS A 99 -32.23 38.98 -24.89
C LYS A 99 -33.43 39.03 -23.92
N THR A 100 -33.85 40.27 -23.65
CA THR A 100 -35.19 40.90 -23.87
C THR A 100 -35.04 42.34 -23.32
N GLY A 101 -35.36 43.44 -23.99
CA GLY A 101 -36.49 43.72 -24.86
C GLY A 101 -37.46 44.67 -24.14
N THR A 102 -37.12 45.95 -23.99
CA THR A 102 -37.98 47.17 -24.06
C THR A 102 -37.05 48.37 -24.03
#